data_AF-A0A7X3XWN0-F1
#
_entry.id   AF-A0A7X3XWN0-F1
#
_cell.length_a   1.000
_cell.length_b   1.000
_cell.length_c   1.000
_cell.angle_alpha   90.00
_cell.angle_beta   90.00
_cell.angle_gamma   90.00
#
_symmetry.space_group_name_H-M   'P 1'
#
loop_
_entity.id
_entity.type
_entity.pdbx_description
1 polymer ?
#
loop_
_entity_poly.entity_id
_entity_poly.type
_entity_poly.pdbx_seq_one_letter_code
_entity_poly.pdbx_strand_id
1 'polypeptide(L)'
;MTGSAAGPALVVAAVTVVATTACTRTLPDAGQVGDPLPGLSDEELARFEAGRALFDRVFSVDEGTGPLFNENQCSACHTVPAPGGTGEQLVIKATRRLPDGSCDILASEGGENLRRQATPALARLGIERDTLPSANADIATFAVPFLFGLGAADLIPEQALHDAADPDDLNGDGISGRVGLTPDGRVGRFGRKADVASLHDFTHLALFNEMGITTSVHSRERGPNGAPLPDGVDPAPDPQLGDDSADLIT
;
A
#
# COMPACT_ATOMS: atom_id res chain seq x y z
N MET A 1 -59.06 18.34 70.96
CA MET A 1 -57.83 18.09 70.18
C MET A 1 -57.93 16.71 69.58
N THR A 2 -58.41 16.59 68.34
CA THR A 2 -58.55 15.33 67.61
C THR A 2 -57.55 15.34 66.47
N GLY A 3 -56.44 14.63 66.61
CA GLY A 3 -55.41 14.49 65.59
C GLY A 3 -55.80 13.40 64.58
N SER A 4 -55.93 13.78 63.30
CA SER A 4 -56.09 12.86 62.18
C SER A 4 -54.71 12.55 61.61
N ALA A 5 -54.30 11.28 61.60
CA ALA A 5 -53.07 10.83 60.99
C ALA A 5 -53.36 10.39 59.54
N ALA A 6 -52.81 11.10 58.57
CA ALA A 6 -52.86 10.73 57.16
C ALA A 6 -51.83 9.62 56.85
N GLY A 7 -52.28 8.52 56.26
CA GLY A 7 -51.42 7.44 55.76
C GLY A 7 -50.70 7.81 54.46
N PRO A 8 -49.58 7.15 54.12
CA PRO A 8 -48.77 7.52 52.96
C PRO A 8 -49.45 7.08 51.65
N ALA A 9 -49.55 8.01 50.70
CA ALA A 9 -50.02 7.71 49.36
C ALA A 9 -48.91 7.04 48.54
N LEU A 10 -49.16 5.82 48.06
CA LEU A 10 -48.28 5.09 47.17
C LEU A 10 -48.41 5.66 45.75
N VAL A 11 -47.36 6.32 45.25
CA VAL A 11 -47.30 6.82 43.87
C VAL A 11 -46.75 5.69 42.98
N VAL A 12 -47.59 5.09 42.15
CA VAL A 12 -47.19 4.13 41.12
C VAL A 12 -46.76 4.92 39.88
N ALA A 13 -45.45 5.03 39.65
CA ALA A 13 -44.91 5.58 38.42
C ALA A 13 -45.06 4.55 37.29
N ALA A 14 -45.94 4.81 36.33
CA ALA A 14 -46.05 4.00 35.12
C ALA A 14 -44.81 4.26 34.23
N VAL A 15 -43.91 3.28 34.15
CA VAL A 15 -42.78 3.30 33.21
C VAL A 15 -43.29 2.90 31.84
N THR A 16 -43.48 3.89 30.96
CA THR A 16 -43.82 3.65 29.55
C THR A 16 -42.57 3.19 28.82
N VAL A 17 -42.47 1.90 28.51
CA VAL A 17 -41.42 1.37 27.63
C VAL A 17 -41.75 1.78 26.20
N VAL A 18 -41.07 2.81 25.69
CA VAL A 18 -41.10 3.17 24.27
C VAL A 18 -40.20 2.19 23.53
N ALA A 19 -40.80 1.23 22.84
CA ALA A 19 -40.07 0.34 21.94
C ALA A 19 -39.58 1.16 20.73
N THR A 20 -38.29 1.50 20.71
CA THR A 20 -37.65 2.08 19.53
C THR A 20 -37.41 0.96 18.52
N THR A 21 -38.20 0.94 17.45
CA THR A 21 -37.95 0.09 16.28
C THR A 21 -36.68 0.60 15.60
N ALA A 22 -35.52 0.07 15.98
CA ALA A 22 -34.30 0.29 15.25
C ALA A 22 -34.44 -0.39 13.88
N CYS A 23 -34.49 0.41 12.81
CA CYS A 23 -34.31 -0.10 11.46
C CYS A 23 -32.89 -0.65 11.35
N THR A 24 -32.70 -1.94 11.62
CA THR A 24 -31.48 -2.66 11.28
C THR A 24 -31.42 -2.77 9.77
N ARG A 25 -30.82 -1.76 9.14
CA ARG A 25 -30.41 -1.86 7.75
C ARG A 25 -29.39 -3.00 7.70
N THR A 26 -29.80 -4.15 7.19
CA THR A 26 -28.87 -5.25 6.92
C THR A 26 -27.86 -4.68 5.94
N LEU A 27 -26.63 -4.46 6.39
CA LEU A 27 -25.55 -4.11 5.48
C LEU A 27 -25.39 -5.29 4.51
N PRO A 28 -25.14 -5.02 3.22
CA PRO A 28 -24.75 -6.08 2.29
C PRO A 28 -23.62 -6.89 2.90
N ASP A 29 -23.59 -8.20 2.65
CA ASP A 29 -22.45 -9.03 3.00
C ASP A 29 -21.20 -8.40 2.37
N ALA A 30 -20.28 -7.94 3.22
CA ALA A 30 -19.04 -7.31 2.79
C ALA A 30 -17.97 -8.34 2.43
N GLY A 31 -18.27 -9.63 2.54
CA GLY A 31 -17.31 -10.72 2.40
C GLY A 31 -16.36 -10.80 3.59
N GLN A 32 -15.38 -11.70 3.49
CA GLN A 32 -14.26 -11.77 4.43
C GLN A 32 -13.05 -11.02 3.89
N VAL A 33 -12.23 -10.47 4.78
CA VAL A 33 -11.00 -9.80 4.40
C VAL A 33 -10.07 -10.79 3.70
N GLY A 34 -9.61 -10.46 2.49
CA GLY A 34 -8.76 -11.32 1.66
C GLY A 34 -9.53 -12.26 0.72
N ASP A 35 -10.85 -12.35 0.84
CA ASP A 35 -11.70 -13.09 -0.08
C ASP A 35 -12.19 -12.18 -1.24
N PRO A 36 -12.61 -12.77 -2.38
CA PRO A 36 -13.22 -12.00 -3.45
C PRO A 36 -14.50 -11.32 -2.96
N LEU A 37 -14.82 -10.17 -3.56
CA LEU A 37 -16.08 -9.48 -3.27
C LEU A 37 -17.28 -10.39 -3.60
N PRO A 38 -18.36 -10.36 -2.82
CA PRO A 38 -19.57 -11.10 -3.18
C PRO A 38 -20.18 -10.60 -4.50
N GLY A 39 -20.67 -11.52 -5.33
CA GLY A 39 -21.42 -11.19 -6.55
C GLY A 39 -20.59 -10.94 -7.81
N LEU A 40 -19.28 -11.27 -7.80
CA LEU A 40 -18.46 -11.29 -9.01
C LEU A 40 -19.04 -12.26 -10.06
N SER A 41 -18.91 -11.88 -11.33
CA SER A 41 -19.08 -12.81 -12.46
C SER A 41 -17.98 -13.88 -12.47
N ASP A 42 -18.19 -14.96 -13.22
CA ASP A 42 -17.21 -16.03 -13.37
C ASP A 42 -15.85 -15.50 -13.91
N GLU A 43 -15.89 -14.50 -14.79
CA GLU A 43 -14.69 -13.86 -15.35
C GLU A 43 -13.94 -13.03 -14.32
N GLU A 44 -14.66 -12.21 -13.53
CA GLU A 44 -14.06 -11.41 -12.46
C GLU A 44 -13.49 -12.28 -11.35
N LEU A 45 -14.19 -13.36 -10.97
CA LEU A 45 -13.69 -14.32 -10.00
C LEU A 45 -12.42 -15.02 -10.51
N ALA A 46 -12.40 -15.46 -11.77
CA ALA A 46 -11.21 -16.05 -12.37
C ALA A 46 -10.03 -15.07 -12.40
N ARG A 47 -10.29 -13.78 -12.70
CA ARG A 47 -9.26 -12.73 -12.64
C ARG A 47 -8.74 -12.54 -11.22
N PHE A 48 -9.61 -12.49 -10.22
CA PHE A 48 -9.22 -12.40 -8.81
C PHE A 48 -8.35 -13.60 -8.38
N GLU A 49 -8.75 -14.82 -8.74
CA GLU A 49 -7.99 -16.03 -8.41
C GLU A 49 -6.62 -16.07 -9.10
N ALA A 50 -6.53 -15.62 -10.35
CA ALA A 50 -5.25 -15.48 -11.05
C ALA A 50 -4.34 -14.44 -10.40
N GLY A 51 -4.89 -13.28 -10.02
CA GLY A 51 -4.16 -12.25 -9.28
C GLY A 51 -3.69 -12.74 -7.92
N ARG A 52 -4.54 -13.44 -7.16
CA ARG A 52 -4.17 -14.06 -5.89
C ARG A 52 -3.06 -15.09 -6.06
N ALA A 53 -3.14 -15.94 -7.08
CA ALA A 53 -2.09 -16.92 -7.36
C ALA A 53 -0.74 -16.25 -7.67
N LEU A 54 -0.75 -15.12 -8.39
CA LEU A 54 0.47 -14.34 -8.64
C LEU A 54 0.97 -13.64 -7.37
N PHE A 55 0.06 -13.07 -6.57
CA PHE A 55 0.38 -12.41 -5.30
C PHE A 55 1.03 -13.38 -4.29
N ASP A 56 0.57 -14.63 -4.31
CA ASP A 56 1.08 -15.73 -3.46
C ASP A 56 2.28 -16.47 -4.07
N ARG A 57 2.73 -16.09 -5.27
CA ARG A 57 3.87 -16.73 -5.92
C ARG A 57 5.18 -16.34 -5.25
N VAL A 58 5.99 -17.35 -4.96
CA VAL A 58 7.41 -17.17 -4.64
C VAL A 58 8.19 -17.06 -5.95
N PHE A 59 8.80 -15.91 -6.18
CA PHE A 59 9.69 -15.70 -7.32
C PHE A 59 11.09 -16.22 -6.97
N SER A 60 11.66 -17.00 -7.87
CA SER A 60 13.04 -17.45 -7.79
C SER A 60 13.99 -16.45 -8.43
N VAL A 61 15.30 -16.66 -8.23
CA VAL A 61 16.34 -15.86 -8.89
C VAL A 61 16.28 -16.04 -10.41
N ASP A 62 16.03 -17.26 -10.89
CA ASP A 62 15.92 -17.56 -12.32
C ASP A 62 14.64 -16.98 -12.96
N GLU A 63 13.70 -16.50 -12.13
CA GLU A 63 12.48 -15.82 -12.55
C GLU A 63 12.56 -14.30 -12.39
N GLY A 64 13.71 -13.74 -12.01
CA GLY A 64 13.92 -12.29 -11.92
C GLY A 64 13.93 -11.68 -10.53
N THR A 65 13.99 -12.48 -9.47
CA THR A 65 14.18 -11.88 -8.13
C THR A 65 15.59 -11.32 -8.00
N GLY A 66 15.69 -10.06 -7.56
CA GLY A 66 16.94 -9.44 -7.16
C GLY A 66 17.55 -8.56 -8.25
N PRO A 67 18.89 -8.40 -8.28
CA PRO A 67 19.92 -9.12 -7.51
C PRO A 67 20.04 -8.64 -6.05
N LEU A 68 19.44 -7.49 -5.74
CA LEU A 68 19.09 -7.06 -4.39
C LEU A 68 17.57 -6.95 -4.28
N PHE A 69 17.01 -7.33 -3.13
CA PHE A 69 15.57 -7.31 -2.87
C PHE A 69 15.30 -7.25 -1.36
N ASN A 70 14.05 -7.03 -0.99
CA ASN A 70 13.53 -7.06 0.38
C ASN A 70 12.73 -8.33 0.65
N GLU A 71 11.91 -8.76 -0.30
CA GLU A 71 11.29 -10.10 -0.32
C GLU A 71 11.06 -10.58 -1.76
N ASN A 72 10.77 -11.86 -1.91
CA ASN A 72 10.53 -12.50 -3.21
C ASN A 72 9.08 -13.01 -3.39
N GLN A 73 8.16 -12.57 -2.53
CA GLN A 73 6.74 -12.91 -2.58
C GLN A 73 5.93 -11.75 -1.98
N CYS A 74 4.86 -11.31 -2.62
CA CYS A 74 4.04 -10.19 -2.11
C CYS A 74 3.42 -10.53 -0.76
N SER A 75 2.84 -11.74 -0.65
CA SER A 75 2.32 -12.26 0.61
C SER A 75 3.37 -12.76 1.60
N ALA A 76 4.67 -12.51 1.40
CA ALA A 76 5.64 -12.57 2.50
C ALA A 76 5.56 -11.31 3.38
N CYS A 77 5.33 -10.14 2.77
CA CYS A 77 5.20 -8.85 3.45
C CYS A 77 3.75 -8.48 3.79
N HIS A 78 2.78 -8.90 2.98
CA HIS A 78 1.37 -8.53 3.10
C HIS A 78 0.52 -9.72 3.57
N THR A 79 0.74 -10.14 4.81
CA THR A 79 0.30 -11.43 5.37
C THR A 79 -0.94 -11.36 6.26
N VAL A 80 -1.17 -10.24 6.96
CA VAL A 80 -2.13 -10.17 8.07
C VAL A 80 -3.20 -9.09 7.89
N PRO A 81 -4.49 -9.39 8.14
CA PRO A 81 -5.04 -10.67 8.63
C PRO A 81 -5.14 -11.78 7.57
N ALA A 82 -4.90 -11.46 6.30
CA ALA A 82 -4.89 -12.38 5.16
C ALA A 82 -3.93 -11.83 4.08
N PRO A 83 -3.58 -12.61 3.04
CA PRO A 83 -2.86 -12.09 1.87
C PRO A 83 -3.49 -10.79 1.33
N GLY A 84 -2.67 -9.75 1.17
CA GLY A 84 -3.11 -8.38 0.84
C GLY A 84 -3.24 -7.45 2.05
N GLY A 85 -2.99 -7.97 3.26
CA GLY A 85 -2.98 -7.21 4.49
C GLY A 85 -1.68 -6.42 4.73
N THR A 86 -1.39 -6.12 5.99
CA THR A 86 -0.09 -5.62 6.46
C THR A 86 0.85 -6.78 6.80
N GLY A 87 1.98 -6.53 7.44
CA GLY A 87 2.90 -7.56 7.93
C GLY A 87 3.91 -7.00 8.94
N GLU A 88 4.75 -7.90 9.46
CA GLU A 88 5.79 -7.56 10.44
C GLU A 88 7.07 -7.04 9.79
N GLN A 89 7.19 -7.20 8.47
CA GLN A 89 8.30 -6.71 7.68
C GLN A 89 8.35 -5.19 7.75
N LEU A 90 9.57 -4.68 7.75
CA LEU A 90 9.84 -3.26 7.81
C LEU A 90 10.68 -2.85 6.61
N VAL A 91 10.21 -1.84 5.89
CA VAL A 91 10.93 -1.24 4.77
C VAL A 91 11.75 -0.08 5.30
N ILE A 92 13.06 -0.09 5.03
CA ILE A 92 13.93 1.04 5.33
C ILE A 92 13.96 1.93 4.10
N LYS A 93 13.59 3.19 4.29
CA LYS A 93 13.74 4.21 3.25
C LYS A 93 14.74 5.27 3.65
N ALA A 94 15.44 5.81 2.67
CA ALA A 94 16.31 6.96 2.81
C ALA A 94 15.95 8.04 1.80
N THR A 95 15.92 9.29 2.25
CA THR A 95 15.71 10.46 1.40
C THR A 95 16.63 11.58 1.84
N ARG A 96 16.75 12.64 1.05
CA ARG A 96 17.52 13.83 1.44
C ARG A 96 16.68 15.07 1.25
N ARG A 97 16.53 15.86 2.32
CA ARG A 97 15.89 17.17 2.21
C ARG A 97 16.86 18.18 1.59
N LEU A 98 16.46 18.82 0.50
CA LEU A 98 17.26 19.83 -0.19
C LEU A 98 17.04 21.24 0.42
N PRO A 99 17.97 22.20 0.19
CA PRO A 99 17.85 23.56 0.74
C PRO A 99 16.59 24.32 0.31
N ASP A 100 16.06 24.03 -0.87
CA ASP A 100 14.80 24.60 -1.39
C ASP A 100 13.54 23.97 -0.76
N GLY A 101 13.72 22.98 0.12
CA GLY A 101 12.66 22.26 0.79
C GLY A 101 12.12 21.05 0.03
N SER A 102 12.61 20.79 -1.19
CA SER A 102 12.27 19.58 -1.94
C SER A 102 12.92 18.33 -1.33
N CYS A 103 12.46 17.15 -1.78
CA CYS A 103 12.90 15.86 -1.30
C CYS A 103 13.59 15.10 -2.44
N ASP A 104 14.87 14.82 -2.26
CA ASP A 104 15.66 13.94 -3.13
C ASP A 104 15.45 12.48 -2.69
N ILE A 105 14.88 11.68 -3.57
CA ILE A 105 14.63 10.24 -3.37
C ILE A 105 15.87 9.38 -3.64
N LEU A 106 17.05 10.00 -3.78
CA LEU A 106 18.34 9.32 -3.90
C LEU A 106 18.42 8.40 -5.13
N ALA A 107 17.75 8.75 -6.23
CA ALA A 107 17.67 7.93 -7.44
C ALA A 107 19.06 7.57 -8.00
N SER A 108 20.04 8.49 -7.91
CA SER A 108 21.42 8.26 -8.32
C SER A 108 22.22 7.36 -7.37
N GLU A 109 21.71 7.09 -6.18
CA GLU A 109 22.33 6.27 -5.13
C GLU A 109 21.54 4.97 -4.89
N GLY A 110 20.75 4.54 -5.88
CA GLY A 110 19.96 3.29 -5.84
C GLY A 110 18.48 3.49 -5.53
N GLY A 111 18.06 4.71 -5.21
CA GLY A 111 16.67 5.06 -4.88
C GLY A 111 16.39 5.07 -3.39
N GLU A 112 15.15 5.41 -3.03
CA GLU A 112 14.79 5.63 -1.64
C GLU A 112 14.58 4.33 -0.85
N ASN A 113 14.37 3.17 -1.49
CA ASN A 113 14.14 1.90 -0.80
C ASN A 113 15.45 1.12 -0.67
N LEU A 114 15.86 0.83 0.56
CA LEU A 114 17.05 0.03 0.81
C LEU A 114 16.67 -1.45 0.80
N ARG A 115 17.34 -2.22 -0.05
CA ARG A 115 17.12 -3.66 -0.21
C ARG A 115 18.03 -4.44 0.73
N ARG A 116 17.46 -5.33 1.54
CA ARG A 116 18.15 -5.96 2.69
C ARG A 116 18.64 -7.39 2.44
N GLN A 117 18.35 -7.95 1.28
CA GLN A 117 18.74 -9.28 0.84
C GLN A 117 19.48 -9.19 -0.51
N ALA A 118 20.30 -10.19 -0.80
CA ALA A 118 21.00 -10.35 -2.06
C ALA A 118 20.86 -11.79 -2.59
N THR A 119 20.86 -11.93 -3.90
CA THR A 119 20.93 -13.26 -4.53
C THR A 119 22.28 -13.92 -4.23
N PRO A 120 22.37 -15.26 -4.28
CA PRO A 120 23.65 -15.95 -4.06
C PRO A 120 24.77 -15.50 -5.01
N ALA A 121 24.43 -15.07 -6.23
CA ALA A 121 25.41 -14.58 -7.20
C ALA A 121 26.03 -13.26 -6.76
N LEU A 122 25.22 -12.30 -6.33
CA LEU A 122 25.69 -11.02 -5.83
C LEU A 122 26.42 -11.16 -4.47
N ALA A 123 25.91 -12.01 -3.58
CA ALA A 123 26.53 -12.27 -2.28
C ALA A 123 27.95 -12.84 -2.40
N ARG A 124 28.25 -13.67 -3.42
CA ARG A 124 29.61 -14.17 -3.70
C ARG A 124 30.61 -13.06 -4.04
N LEU A 125 30.13 -11.90 -4.46
CA LEU A 125 30.95 -10.71 -4.70
C LEU A 125 31.13 -9.84 -3.44
N GLY A 126 30.63 -10.29 -2.28
CA GLY A 126 30.71 -9.56 -1.02
C GLY A 126 29.63 -8.50 -0.84
N ILE A 127 28.58 -8.50 -1.66
CA ILE A 127 27.47 -7.55 -1.60
C ILE A 127 26.21 -8.28 -1.13
N GLU A 128 25.82 -8.05 0.13
CA GLU A 128 24.71 -8.77 0.77
C GLU A 128 23.42 -7.95 0.93
N ARG A 129 23.51 -6.62 0.77
CA ARG A 129 22.43 -5.65 0.95
C ARG A 129 22.87 -4.29 0.38
N ASP A 130 21.92 -3.38 0.15
CA ASP A 130 22.25 -1.96 -0.04
C ASP A 130 22.92 -1.41 1.23
N THR A 131 23.91 -0.55 1.04
CA THR A 131 24.51 0.24 2.12
C THR A 131 23.69 1.51 2.36
N LEU A 132 23.84 2.10 3.55
CA LEU A 132 23.21 3.40 3.80
C LEU A 132 23.80 4.45 2.84
N PRO A 133 22.96 5.31 2.24
CA PRO A 133 23.41 6.33 1.29
C PRO A 133 24.27 7.42 1.96
N SER A 134 24.74 8.40 1.17
CA SER A 134 25.74 9.39 1.59
C SER A 134 25.46 10.07 2.94
N ALA A 135 26.49 10.66 3.54
CA ALA A 135 26.32 11.58 4.66
C ALA A 135 25.25 12.64 4.31
N ASN A 136 24.28 12.85 5.22
CA ASN A 136 23.11 13.74 5.13
C ASN A 136 21.81 13.12 4.56
N ALA A 137 21.70 11.81 4.40
CA ALA A 137 20.40 11.18 4.17
C ALA A 137 19.61 11.03 5.49
N ASP A 138 18.31 11.32 5.43
CA ASP A 138 17.32 11.03 6.46
C ASP A 138 16.82 9.60 6.26
N ILE A 139 16.89 8.78 7.31
CA ILE A 139 16.50 7.37 7.27
C ILE A 139 15.24 7.18 8.11
N ALA A 140 14.26 6.48 7.56
CA ALA A 140 13.04 6.09 8.26
C ALA A 140 12.70 4.64 7.98
N THR A 141 11.91 4.05 8.89
CA THR A 141 11.45 2.67 8.79
C THR A 141 9.92 2.67 8.74
N PHE A 142 9.36 1.92 7.79
CA PHE A 142 7.94 1.90 7.50
C PHE A 142 7.39 0.49 7.68
N ALA A 143 6.24 0.40 8.34
CA ALA A 143 5.44 -0.81 8.31
C ALA A 143 4.83 -1.00 6.92
N VAL A 144 4.64 -2.25 6.53
CA VAL A 144 3.97 -2.62 5.28
C VAL A 144 2.51 -2.11 5.31
N PRO A 145 2.00 -1.40 4.29
CA PRO A 145 0.63 -0.90 4.31
C PRO A 145 -0.40 -2.00 4.07
N PHE A 146 -1.65 -1.77 4.50
CA PHE A 146 -2.78 -2.59 4.08
C PHE A 146 -3.11 -2.29 2.60
N LEU A 147 -3.34 -3.34 1.80
CA LEU A 147 -3.68 -3.20 0.37
C LEU A 147 -5.17 -3.33 0.08
N PHE A 148 -5.95 -3.88 1.03
CA PHE A 148 -7.40 -4.03 0.86
C PHE A 148 -8.07 -2.69 0.56
N GLY A 149 -8.86 -2.65 -0.51
CA GLY A 149 -9.62 -1.46 -0.91
C GLY A 149 -8.83 -0.44 -1.74
N LEU A 150 -7.53 -0.63 -2.00
CA LEU A 150 -6.76 0.31 -2.81
C LEU A 150 -7.27 0.41 -4.25
N GLY A 151 -7.78 -0.69 -4.83
CA GLY A 151 -8.44 -0.65 -6.14
C GLY A 151 -9.67 0.27 -6.15
N ALA A 152 -10.46 0.29 -5.08
CA ALA A 152 -11.59 1.22 -4.96
C ALA A 152 -11.13 2.68 -4.81
N ALA A 153 -10.00 2.91 -4.13
CA ALA A 153 -9.39 4.24 -4.03
C ALA A 153 -8.85 4.73 -5.39
N ASP A 154 -8.30 3.82 -6.21
CA ASP A 154 -7.82 4.15 -7.56
C ASP A 154 -8.97 4.58 -8.48
N LEU A 155 -10.15 3.96 -8.32
CA LEU A 155 -11.37 4.27 -9.08
C LEU A 155 -12.01 5.63 -8.75
N ILE A 156 -11.55 6.36 -7.71
CA ILE A 156 -12.07 7.69 -7.40
C ILE A 156 -11.75 8.65 -8.56
N PRO A 157 -12.72 9.33 -9.19
CA PRO A 157 -12.42 10.25 -10.29
C PRO A 157 -11.53 11.41 -9.84
N GLU A 158 -10.56 11.81 -10.67
CA GLU A 158 -9.69 12.97 -10.37
C GLU A 158 -10.51 14.24 -10.08
N GLN A 159 -11.59 14.46 -10.83
CA GLN A 159 -12.46 15.61 -10.61
C GLN A 159 -13.08 15.62 -9.20
N ALA A 160 -13.42 14.45 -8.64
CA ALA A 160 -13.95 14.38 -7.29
C ALA A 160 -12.93 14.83 -6.24
N LEU A 161 -11.63 14.58 -6.48
CA LEU A 161 -10.55 15.06 -5.61
C LEU A 161 -10.37 16.58 -5.72
N HIS A 162 -10.51 17.14 -6.93
CA HIS A 162 -10.50 18.58 -7.13
C HIS A 162 -11.71 19.28 -6.50
N ASP A 163 -12.90 18.70 -6.63
CA ASP A 163 -14.13 19.25 -6.06
C ASP A 163 -14.12 19.20 -4.53
N ALA A 164 -13.44 18.21 -3.94
CA ALA A 164 -13.26 18.06 -2.50
C ALA A 164 -12.10 18.90 -1.93
N ALA A 165 -11.32 19.60 -2.76
CA ALA A 165 -10.19 20.38 -2.30
C ALA A 165 -10.65 21.66 -1.59
N ASP A 166 -10.49 21.69 -0.28
CA ASP A 166 -10.81 22.85 0.56
C ASP A 166 -9.58 23.24 1.41
N PRO A 167 -8.66 24.06 0.90
CA PRO A 167 -7.43 24.38 1.63
C PRO A 167 -7.66 25.19 2.91
N ASP A 168 -8.80 25.87 3.02
CA ASP A 168 -9.10 26.82 4.10
C ASP A 168 -10.29 26.37 4.97
N ASP A 169 -10.79 25.13 4.79
CA ASP A 169 -11.96 24.57 5.50
C ASP A 169 -13.16 25.54 5.47
N LEU A 170 -13.47 26.03 4.26
CA LEU A 170 -14.54 27.00 4.01
C LEU A 170 -15.92 26.44 4.35
N ASN A 171 -16.09 25.12 4.31
CA ASN A 171 -17.33 24.46 4.67
C ASN A 171 -17.46 24.17 6.18
N GLY A 172 -16.36 24.28 6.95
CA GLY A 172 -16.33 24.08 8.41
C GLY A 172 -16.57 22.65 8.85
N ASP A 173 -16.26 21.65 8.03
CA ASP A 173 -16.41 20.23 8.35
C ASP A 173 -15.18 19.65 9.08
N GLY A 174 -14.11 20.43 9.20
CA GLY A 174 -12.87 20.07 9.88
C GLY A 174 -11.85 19.36 8.98
N ILE A 175 -12.12 19.24 7.68
CA ILE A 175 -11.22 18.67 6.67
C ILE A 175 -10.67 19.81 5.83
N SER A 176 -9.33 19.95 5.80
CA SER A 176 -8.64 20.88 4.91
C SER A 176 -7.54 20.21 4.10
N GLY A 177 -7.34 20.66 2.87
CA GLY A 177 -6.32 20.09 2.00
C GLY A 177 -6.26 20.66 0.58
N ARG A 178 -5.21 20.26 -0.14
CA ARG A 178 -5.04 20.54 -1.57
C ARG A 178 -4.81 19.23 -2.29
N VAL A 179 -5.21 19.16 -3.56
CA VAL A 179 -4.83 18.05 -4.43
C VAL A 179 -3.32 18.04 -4.61
N GLY A 180 -2.68 16.92 -4.26
CA GLY A 180 -1.27 16.68 -4.51
C GLY A 180 -1.04 16.27 -5.95
N LEU A 181 0.04 16.75 -6.56
CA LEU A 181 0.44 16.36 -7.90
C LEU A 181 1.78 15.61 -7.85
N THR A 182 1.90 14.58 -8.68
CA THR A 182 3.15 13.90 -8.96
C THR A 182 4.11 14.81 -9.75
N PRO A 183 5.41 14.47 -9.86
CA PRO A 183 6.37 15.29 -10.60
C PRO A 183 6.02 15.51 -12.09
N ASP A 184 5.31 14.56 -12.71
CA ASP A 184 4.78 14.64 -14.07
C ASP A 184 3.40 15.32 -14.17
N GLY A 185 2.86 15.81 -13.05
CA GLY A 185 1.65 16.65 -12.99
C GLY A 185 0.32 15.89 -12.94
N ARG A 186 0.34 14.56 -12.71
CA ARG A 186 -0.87 13.76 -12.49
C ARG A 186 -1.34 13.87 -11.04
N VAL A 187 -2.61 13.59 -10.77
CA VAL A 187 -3.11 13.56 -9.38
C VAL A 187 -2.44 12.41 -8.63
N GLY A 188 -1.73 12.75 -7.56
CA GLY A 188 -1.09 11.79 -6.68
C GLY A 188 -2.10 11.09 -5.78
N ARG A 189 -1.93 9.77 -5.60
CA ARG A 189 -2.86 8.93 -4.83
C ARG A 189 -2.15 7.99 -3.86
N PHE A 190 -1.11 7.33 -4.34
CA PHE A 190 -0.39 6.27 -3.62
C PHE A 190 1.03 6.70 -3.26
N GLY A 191 1.71 5.85 -2.49
CA GLY A 191 3.01 6.18 -1.93
C GLY A 191 2.91 6.98 -0.63
N ARG A 192 4.05 7.47 -0.14
CA ARG A 192 4.16 8.05 1.20
C ARG A 192 3.55 9.45 1.29
N LYS A 193 3.55 10.19 0.18
CA LYS A 193 3.05 11.57 0.11
C LYS A 193 2.20 11.80 -1.13
N ALA A 194 1.45 10.77 -1.53
CA ALA A 194 0.68 10.79 -2.77
C ALA A 194 1.62 11.13 -3.96
N ASP A 195 2.77 10.48 -4.00
CA ASP A 195 3.83 10.69 -4.99
C ASP A 195 3.72 9.75 -6.20
N VAL A 196 2.72 8.86 -6.21
CA VAL A 196 2.40 7.93 -7.29
C VAL A 196 0.94 8.08 -7.70
N ALA A 197 0.67 8.12 -9.00
CA ALA A 197 -0.63 8.54 -9.54
C ALA A 197 -1.68 7.43 -9.63
N SER A 198 -1.27 6.17 -9.79
CA SER A 198 -2.18 5.03 -10.00
C SER A 198 -1.72 3.79 -9.24
N LEU A 199 -2.64 2.85 -9.00
CA LEU A 199 -2.29 1.57 -8.37
C LEU A 199 -1.41 0.73 -9.29
N HIS A 200 -1.62 0.84 -10.60
CA HIS A 200 -0.73 0.29 -11.62
C HIS A 200 0.72 0.76 -11.41
N ASP A 201 0.96 2.08 -11.42
CA ASP A 201 2.33 2.61 -11.25
C ASP A 201 2.94 2.23 -9.90
N PHE A 202 2.12 2.19 -8.84
CA PHE A 202 2.60 1.82 -7.51
C PHE A 202 2.99 0.34 -7.41
N THR A 203 2.26 -0.53 -8.08
CA THR A 203 2.55 -1.97 -8.14
C THR A 203 3.83 -2.25 -8.92
N HIS A 204 4.02 -1.58 -10.06
CA HIS A 204 5.27 -1.66 -10.80
C HIS A 204 6.47 -1.14 -10.00
N LEU A 205 6.30 -0.06 -9.23
CA LEU A 205 7.33 0.43 -8.30
C LEU A 205 7.62 -0.57 -7.18
N ALA A 206 6.62 -1.27 -6.65
CA ALA A 206 6.80 -2.28 -5.61
C ALA A 206 7.56 -3.51 -6.13
N LEU A 207 7.17 -4.06 -7.30
CA LEU A 207 7.89 -5.13 -7.98
C LEU A 207 9.38 -4.79 -8.14
N PHE A 208 9.66 -3.57 -8.60
CA PHE A 208 11.01 -3.14 -8.87
C PHE A 208 11.84 -2.80 -7.62
N ASN A 209 11.26 -2.06 -6.67
CA ASN A 209 11.99 -1.58 -5.49
C ASN A 209 12.09 -2.64 -4.39
N GLU A 210 11.07 -3.48 -4.23
CA GLU A 210 11.02 -4.48 -3.15
C GLU A 210 11.48 -5.85 -3.61
N MET A 211 11.22 -6.27 -4.85
CA MET A 211 11.50 -7.63 -5.32
C MET A 211 12.64 -7.68 -6.35
N GLY A 212 12.98 -6.55 -6.96
CA GLY A 212 13.96 -6.45 -8.05
C GLY A 212 13.39 -6.85 -9.42
N ILE A 213 12.11 -7.21 -9.51
CA ILE A 213 11.47 -7.68 -10.74
C ILE A 213 11.24 -6.51 -11.69
N THR A 214 11.71 -6.65 -12.93
CA THR A 214 11.49 -5.68 -13.99
C THR A 214 10.20 -5.92 -14.76
N THR A 215 9.66 -4.83 -15.29
CA THR A 215 8.41 -4.76 -16.06
C THR A 215 8.59 -3.81 -17.25
N SER A 216 7.57 -3.60 -18.08
CA SER A 216 7.63 -2.58 -19.13
C SER A 216 7.89 -1.16 -18.60
N VAL A 217 7.38 -0.83 -17.40
CA VAL A 217 7.54 0.47 -16.73
C VAL A 217 8.95 0.66 -16.17
N HIS A 218 9.50 -0.40 -15.56
CA HIS A 218 10.87 -0.43 -15.01
C HIS A 218 11.63 -1.58 -15.63
N SER A 219 12.19 -1.36 -16.83
CA SER A 219 12.68 -2.43 -17.72
C SER A 219 14.15 -2.79 -17.58
N ARG A 220 14.82 -2.29 -16.54
CA ARG A 220 16.22 -2.60 -16.27
C ARG A 220 16.47 -2.70 -14.79
N GLU A 221 17.14 -3.76 -14.38
CA GLU A 221 17.59 -3.92 -13.00
C GLU A 221 18.51 -2.78 -12.55
N ARG A 222 18.46 -2.46 -11.26
CA ARG A 222 19.39 -1.52 -10.64
C ARG A 222 20.41 -2.25 -9.80
N GLY A 223 21.67 -1.91 -10.03
CA GLY A 223 22.76 -2.39 -9.19
C GLY A 223 22.75 -1.79 -7.77
N PRO A 224 23.67 -2.26 -6.93
CA PRO A 224 23.78 -1.84 -5.53
C PRO A 224 24.09 -0.35 -5.42
N ASN A 225 23.30 0.36 -4.61
CA ASN A 225 23.48 1.80 -4.37
C ASN A 225 23.68 2.66 -5.64
N GLY A 226 23.01 2.31 -6.75
CA GLY A 226 23.09 3.06 -8.02
C GLY A 226 24.32 2.76 -8.89
N ALA A 227 25.21 1.86 -8.44
CA ALA A 227 26.30 1.37 -9.25
C ALA A 227 25.78 0.49 -10.41
N PRO A 228 26.56 0.35 -11.51
CA PRO A 228 26.26 -0.63 -12.54
C PRO A 228 26.15 -2.04 -11.96
N LEU A 229 25.27 -2.84 -12.54
CA LEU A 229 25.11 -4.23 -12.12
C LEU A 229 26.37 -5.05 -12.48
N PRO A 230 26.94 -5.83 -11.55
CA PRO A 230 28.07 -6.72 -11.87
C PRO A 230 27.71 -7.78 -12.90
N ASP A 231 28.67 -8.19 -13.74
CA ASP A 231 28.43 -9.25 -14.73
C ASP A 231 28.06 -10.59 -14.06
N GLY A 232 27.07 -11.28 -14.63
CA GLY A 232 26.70 -12.65 -14.24
C GLY A 232 25.90 -12.78 -12.94
N VAL A 233 25.32 -11.68 -12.44
CA VAL A 233 24.45 -11.70 -11.26
C VAL A 233 22.95 -11.62 -11.57
N ASP A 234 22.62 -11.34 -12.83
CA ASP A 234 21.27 -11.38 -13.40
C ASP A 234 21.17 -12.54 -14.41
N PRO A 235 20.49 -13.64 -14.05
CA PRO A 235 20.27 -14.76 -14.95
C PRO A 235 18.98 -14.65 -15.78
N ALA A 236 18.08 -13.70 -15.49
CA ALA A 236 16.72 -13.66 -16.03
C ALA A 236 16.53 -12.46 -16.98
N PRO A 237 16.12 -12.68 -18.24
CA PRO A 237 16.03 -11.59 -19.21
C PRO A 237 14.97 -10.55 -18.84
N ASP A 238 15.35 -9.27 -18.92
CA ASP A 238 14.43 -8.14 -18.77
C ASP A 238 13.47 -7.99 -19.99
N PRO A 239 12.18 -7.62 -19.77
CA PRO A 239 11.50 -7.58 -18.48
C PRO A 239 11.11 -8.98 -17.98
N GLN A 240 11.22 -9.26 -16.68
CA GLN A 240 10.88 -10.59 -16.16
C GLN A 240 9.38 -10.82 -15.98
N LEU A 241 8.60 -9.76 -15.74
CA LEU A 241 7.14 -9.84 -15.66
C LEU A 241 6.49 -9.03 -16.78
N GLY A 242 5.63 -9.69 -17.57
CA GLY A 242 4.85 -9.06 -18.63
C GLY A 242 3.64 -8.28 -18.11
N ASP A 243 3.17 -7.32 -18.89
CA ASP A 243 2.09 -6.40 -18.51
C ASP A 243 0.79 -7.12 -18.15
N ASP A 244 0.38 -8.13 -18.94
CA ASP A 244 -0.82 -8.94 -18.64
C ASP A 244 -0.77 -9.59 -17.25
N SER A 245 0.43 -9.96 -16.77
CA SER A 245 0.61 -10.52 -15.43
C SER A 245 0.65 -9.43 -14.37
N ALA A 246 1.32 -8.32 -14.63
CA ALA A 246 1.31 -7.17 -13.72
C ALA A 246 -0.12 -6.63 -13.51
N ASP A 247 -0.95 -6.63 -14.56
CA ASP A 247 -2.35 -6.20 -14.53
C ASP A 247 -3.29 -7.10 -13.70
N LEU A 248 -2.83 -8.29 -13.30
CA LEU A 248 -3.59 -9.16 -12.39
C LEU A 248 -3.48 -8.73 -10.93
N ILE A 249 -2.49 -7.90 -10.59
CA ILE A 249 -2.20 -7.44 -9.22
C ILE A 249 -2.40 -5.92 -9.07
N THR A 250 -3.12 -5.30 -10.00
CA THR A 250 -3.47 -3.87 -10.03
C THR A 250 -4.97 -3.63 -9.99
#